data_AF-A0A7Y2ATB4-F1
#
_entry.id   AF-A0A7Y2ATB4-F1
#
_cell.length_a   1.000
_cell.length_b   1.000
_cell.length_c   1.000
_cell.angle_alpha   90.00
_cell.angle_beta   90.00
_cell.angle_gamma   90.00
#
_symmetry.space_group_name_H-M   'P 1'
#
loop_
_entity.id
_entity.type
_entity.pdbx_description
1 polymer ?
#
loop_
_entity_poly.entity_id
_entity_poly.type
_entity_poly.pdbx_seq_one_letter_code
_entity_poly.pdbx_strand_id
1 'polypeptide(L)'
;MNTKNVLSVGAIAAITFIFGTLIFGQQLEGYSAVSQTVSEIGQKGSPLYIPWQLFTIGTGCLLILFAVGLISFAKKRKLSIVPALFILGYGLSQFAMGFFPSPHALHNVFGLSMIVGYFSPLMFALYWKNKLGASFKRISILAFILIIIGIFLNLTPAFSPTLYPLEYYGIVQRFLLFTFYMYCAFISIRTINSSLTLQGQPESTNK
;
A
#
# COMPACT_ATOMS: atom_id res chain seq x y z
N MET A 1 16.91 2.33 16.46
CA MET A 1 15.46 2.07 16.31
C MET A 1 15.22 0.56 16.29
N ASN A 2 14.33 0.04 17.14
CA ASN A 2 14.01 -1.39 17.15
C ASN A 2 13.38 -1.77 15.80
N THR A 3 14.04 -2.63 15.00
CA THR A 3 13.60 -3.01 13.66
C THR A 3 12.17 -3.57 13.65
N LYS A 4 11.74 -4.25 14.72
CA LYS A 4 10.37 -4.75 14.87
C LYS A 4 9.34 -3.62 14.86
N ASN A 5 9.60 -2.55 15.62
CA ASN A 5 8.70 -1.40 15.73
C ASN A 5 8.57 -0.66 14.40
N VAL A 6 9.64 -0.63 13.60
CA VAL A 6 9.60 -0.01 12.26
C VAL A 6 8.80 -0.87 11.28
N LEU A 7 8.97 -2.19 11.35
CA LEU A 7 8.24 -3.11 10.48
C LEU A 7 6.74 -3.12 10.78
N SER A 8 6.31 -2.95 12.04
CA SER A 8 4.90 -2.88 12.41
C SER A 8 4.16 -1.69 11.80
N VAL A 9 4.90 -0.65 11.39
CA VAL A 9 4.33 0.52 10.71
C VAL A 9 3.58 0.14 9.43
N GLY A 10 3.97 -0.93 8.72
CA GLY A 10 3.24 -1.39 7.54
C GLY A 10 1.81 -1.85 7.85
N ALA A 11 1.60 -2.58 8.95
CA ALA A 11 0.26 -2.96 9.40
C ALA A 11 -0.52 -1.74 9.92
N ILE A 12 0.13 -0.83 10.63
CA ILE A 12 -0.48 0.43 11.08
C ILE A 12 -0.93 1.27 9.89
N ALA A 13 -0.11 1.39 8.84
CA ALA A 13 -0.45 2.11 7.61
C ALA A 13 -1.70 1.52 6.95
N ALA A 14 -1.81 0.18 6.88
CA ALA A 14 -2.95 -0.50 6.31
C ALA A 14 -4.24 -0.25 7.09
N ILE A 15 -4.21 -0.43 8.41
CA ILE A 15 -5.34 -0.16 9.30
C ILE A 15 -5.75 1.30 9.20
N THR A 16 -4.77 2.22 9.31
CA THR A 16 -5.01 3.67 9.22
C THR A 16 -5.67 4.02 7.90
N PHE A 17 -5.13 3.55 6.77
CA PHE A 17 -5.67 3.86 5.46
C PHE A 17 -7.09 3.31 5.29
N ILE A 18 -7.28 2.01 5.49
CA ILE A 18 -8.56 1.33 5.25
C ILE A 18 -9.66 1.94 6.13
N PHE A 19 -9.47 1.95 7.44
CA PHE A 19 -10.50 2.47 8.35
C PHE A 19 -10.66 3.98 8.22
N GLY A 20 -9.57 4.73 8.03
CA GLY A 20 -9.66 6.17 7.81
C GLY A 20 -10.48 6.51 6.57
N THR A 21 -10.29 5.82 5.44
CA THR A 21 -11.10 6.07 4.24
C THR A 21 -12.59 5.79 4.44
N LEU A 22 -12.93 4.76 5.24
CA LEU A 22 -14.32 4.42 5.55
C LEU A 22 -14.93 5.45 6.50
N ILE A 23 -14.20 5.84 7.55
CA ILE A 23 -14.65 6.82 8.54
C ILE A 23 -14.85 8.20 7.90
N PHE A 24 -13.86 8.68 7.14
CA PHE A 24 -14.00 9.97 6.45
C PHE A 24 -15.09 9.96 5.39
N GLY A 25 -15.24 8.85 4.64
CA GLY A 25 -16.34 8.71 3.69
C GLY A 25 -17.72 8.82 4.36
N GLN A 26 -17.90 8.21 5.54
CA GLN A 26 -19.15 8.29 6.30
C GLN A 26 -19.48 9.69 6.85
N GLN A 27 -18.49 10.57 6.97
CA GLN A 27 -18.68 11.94 7.46
C GLN A 27 -19.15 12.91 6.36
N LEU A 28 -19.18 12.47 5.10
CA LEU A 28 -19.62 13.28 3.97
C LEU A 28 -21.07 12.98 3.63
N GLU A 29 -21.91 14.01 3.68
CA GLU A 29 -23.31 13.91 3.25
C GLU A 29 -23.39 13.51 1.78
N GLY A 30 -24.24 12.53 1.48
CA GLY A 30 -24.42 12.01 0.12
C GLY A 30 -23.25 11.17 -0.41
N TYR A 31 -22.20 10.92 0.38
CA TYR A 31 -21.06 10.13 -0.08
C TYR A 31 -21.39 8.64 -0.18
N SER A 32 -21.13 8.05 -1.35
CA SER A 32 -21.28 6.61 -1.59
C SER A 32 -19.93 5.94 -1.77
N ALA A 33 -19.61 4.99 -0.90
CA ALA A 33 -18.40 4.17 -1.03
C ALA A 33 -18.39 3.26 -2.28
N VAL A 34 -19.54 3.10 -2.94
CA VAL A 34 -19.69 2.27 -4.14
C VAL A 34 -19.38 3.08 -5.40
N SER A 35 -19.98 4.27 -5.53
CA SER A 35 -19.86 5.09 -6.73
C SER A 35 -18.75 6.10 -6.66
N GLN A 36 -18.47 6.67 -5.48
CA GLN A 36 -17.46 7.70 -5.32
C GLN A 36 -16.11 7.14 -4.90
N THR A 37 -15.09 7.64 -5.56
CA THR A 37 -13.69 7.36 -5.33
C THR A 37 -13.25 7.85 -3.95
N VAL A 38 -12.21 7.22 -3.43
CA VAL A 38 -11.50 7.62 -2.21
C VAL A 38 -10.90 9.01 -2.36
N SER A 39 -10.44 9.40 -3.55
CA SER A 39 -9.88 10.74 -3.80
C SER A 39 -10.92 11.86 -3.71
N GLU A 40 -12.21 11.57 -3.93
CA GLU A 40 -13.31 12.54 -3.76
C GLU A 40 -13.54 12.92 -2.30
N ILE A 41 -13.09 12.11 -1.33
CA ILE A 41 -13.28 12.40 0.11
C ILE A 41 -12.69 13.77 0.48
N GLY A 42 -11.49 14.08 -0.01
CA GLY A 42 -10.83 15.35 0.25
C GLY A 42 -10.54 16.16 -1.00
N GLN A 43 -11.39 16.04 -2.02
CA GLN A 43 -11.27 16.90 -3.19
C GLN A 43 -11.44 18.37 -2.81
N LYS A 44 -10.91 19.28 -3.63
CA LYS A 44 -11.06 20.72 -3.42
C LYS A 44 -12.55 21.09 -3.32
N GLY A 45 -12.92 21.76 -2.24
CA GLY A 45 -14.32 22.11 -1.92
C GLY A 45 -15.01 21.12 -0.96
N SER A 46 -14.42 19.95 -0.69
CA SER A 46 -14.91 19.05 0.36
C SER A 46 -14.74 19.68 1.75
N PRO A 47 -15.70 19.50 2.69
CA PRO A 47 -15.50 19.90 4.09
C PRO A 47 -14.35 19.15 4.76
N LEU A 48 -13.95 17.99 4.21
CA LEU A 48 -12.82 17.20 4.69
C LEU A 48 -11.52 17.48 3.95
N TYR A 49 -11.44 18.54 3.15
CA TYR A 49 -10.25 18.87 2.35
C TYR A 49 -8.94 18.84 3.16
N ILE A 50 -8.83 19.62 4.24
CA ILE A 50 -7.62 19.67 5.07
C ILE A 50 -7.40 18.37 5.86
N PRO A 51 -8.40 17.80 6.58
CA PRO A 51 -8.23 16.52 7.26
C PRO A 51 -7.73 15.40 6.34
N TRP A 52 -8.28 15.32 5.13
CA TRP A 52 -7.91 14.31 4.14
C TRP A 52 -6.49 14.49 3.61
N GLN A 53 -6.04 15.74 3.38
CA GLN A 53 -4.65 16.01 3.01
C GLN A 53 -3.68 15.52 4.08
N LEU A 54 -3.91 15.90 5.34
CA LEU A 54 -3.07 15.47 6.47
C LEU A 54 -3.08 13.94 6.63
N PHE A 55 -4.24 13.32 6.45
CA PHE A 55 -4.37 11.86 6.45
C PHE A 55 -3.59 11.20 5.32
N THR A 56 -3.65 11.74 4.11
CA THR A 56 -2.94 11.24 2.93
C THR A 56 -1.42 11.38 3.10
N ILE A 57 -0.96 12.53 3.62
CA ILE A 57 0.44 12.77 3.97
C ILE A 57 0.89 11.78 5.04
N GLY A 58 0.12 11.64 6.12
CA GLY A 58 0.42 10.74 7.23
C GLY A 58 0.55 9.29 6.79
N THR A 59 -0.39 8.79 5.97
CA THR A 59 -0.33 7.43 5.42
C THR A 59 0.87 7.24 4.48
N GLY A 60 1.22 8.25 3.67
CA GLY A 60 2.45 8.27 2.88
C GLY A 60 3.71 8.16 3.75
N CYS A 61 3.80 8.96 4.83
CA CYS A 61 4.91 8.89 5.78
C CYS A 61 5.02 7.50 6.44
N LEU A 62 3.91 6.89 6.83
CA LEU A 62 3.91 5.53 7.40
C LEU A 62 4.47 4.52 6.39
N LEU A 63 4.08 4.58 5.11
CA LEU A 63 4.62 3.70 4.09
C LEU A 63 6.11 3.94 3.81
N ILE A 64 6.58 5.18 3.83
CA ILE A 64 8.01 5.51 3.70
C ILE A 64 8.80 4.91 4.87
N LEU A 65 8.32 5.10 6.11
CA LEU A 65 8.95 4.52 7.30
C LEU A 65 8.96 2.98 7.23
N PHE A 66 7.86 2.37 6.80
CA PHE A 66 7.79 0.92 6.59
C PHE A 66 8.81 0.44 5.55
N ALA A 67 8.95 1.13 4.42
CA ALA A 67 9.94 0.81 3.39
C ALA A 67 11.38 0.91 3.92
N VAL A 68 11.70 1.94 4.72
CA VAL A 68 13.01 2.05 5.40
C VAL A 68 13.25 0.88 6.35
N GLY A 69 12.21 0.45 7.07
CA GLY A 69 12.23 -0.76 7.90
C GLY A 69 12.53 -2.01 7.09
N LEU A 70 11.90 -2.17 5.93
CA LEU A 70 12.12 -3.29 5.01
C LEU A 70 13.52 -3.28 4.40
N ILE A 71 14.06 -2.12 4.01
CA ILE A 71 15.44 -1.99 3.52
C ILE A 71 16.42 -2.43 4.61
N SER A 72 16.20 -1.98 5.85
CA SER A 72 17.04 -2.35 7.00
C SER A 72 16.96 -3.86 7.28
N PHE A 73 15.75 -4.43 7.23
CA PHE A 73 15.54 -5.88 7.37
C PHE A 73 16.26 -6.65 6.27
N ALA A 74 16.11 -6.23 5.01
CA ALA A 74 16.71 -6.89 3.86
C ALA A 74 18.24 -6.91 3.95
N LYS A 75 18.87 -5.77 4.25
CA LYS A 75 20.32 -5.66 4.44
C LYS A 75 20.83 -6.60 5.54
N LYS A 76 20.17 -6.59 6.72
CA LYS A 76 20.53 -7.48 7.84
C LYS A 76 20.38 -8.96 7.50
N ARG A 77 19.46 -9.31 6.59
CA ARG A 77 19.20 -10.70 6.18
C ARG A 77 19.89 -11.08 4.86
N LYS A 78 20.74 -10.20 4.31
CA LYS A 78 21.38 -10.38 2.99
C LYS A 78 20.36 -10.70 1.87
N LEU A 79 19.18 -10.09 1.95
CA LEU A 79 18.13 -10.15 0.93
C LEU A 79 18.21 -8.94 0.01
N SER A 80 17.64 -9.05 -1.19
CA SER A 80 17.51 -7.93 -2.12
C SER A 80 16.64 -6.81 -1.52
N ILE A 81 17.07 -5.55 -1.67
CA ILE A 81 16.31 -4.37 -1.25
C ILE A 81 15.25 -3.94 -2.28
N VAL A 82 15.27 -4.50 -3.50
CA VAL A 82 14.39 -4.09 -4.61
C VAL A 82 12.91 -4.06 -4.24
N PRO A 83 12.32 -5.07 -3.56
CA PRO A 83 10.91 -5.02 -3.18
C PRO A 83 10.56 -3.84 -2.27
N ALA A 84 11.49 -3.44 -1.39
CA ALA A 84 11.29 -2.32 -0.48
C ALA A 84 11.36 -0.97 -1.20
N LEU A 85 12.15 -0.86 -2.27
CA LEU A 85 12.20 0.35 -3.11
C LEU A 85 10.87 0.60 -3.85
N PHE A 86 10.15 -0.47 -4.22
CA PHE A 86 8.82 -0.35 -4.83
C PHE A 86 7.81 0.20 -3.81
N ILE A 87 7.82 -0.33 -2.57
CA ILE A 87 6.99 0.22 -1.48
C ILE A 87 7.36 1.68 -1.18
N LEU A 88 8.65 2.03 -1.22
CA LEU A 88 9.11 3.42 -1.06
C LEU A 88 8.55 4.33 -2.15
N GLY A 89 8.60 3.89 -3.42
CA GLY A 89 8.02 4.64 -4.54
C GLY A 89 6.51 4.88 -4.38
N TYR A 90 5.78 3.88 -3.87
CA TYR A 90 4.37 4.06 -3.49
C TYR A 90 4.21 5.12 -2.40
N GLY A 91 4.96 4.99 -1.31
CA GLY A 91 4.87 5.89 -0.16
C GLY A 91 5.16 7.35 -0.53
N LEU A 92 6.16 7.58 -1.39
CA LEU A 92 6.47 8.91 -1.93
C LEU A 92 5.34 9.46 -2.80
N SER A 93 4.74 8.62 -3.66
CA SER A 93 3.60 9.03 -4.48
C SER A 93 2.38 9.39 -3.62
N GLN A 94 2.06 8.55 -2.62
CA GLN A 94 0.99 8.79 -1.65
C GLN A 94 1.21 10.09 -0.87
N PHE A 95 2.43 10.28 -0.37
CA PHE A 95 2.81 11.51 0.33
C PHE A 95 2.60 12.75 -0.55
N ALA A 96 3.06 12.70 -1.80
CA ALA A 96 2.94 13.79 -2.75
C ALA A 96 1.48 14.11 -3.10
N MET A 97 0.61 13.10 -3.27
CA MET A 97 -0.83 13.33 -3.53
C MET A 97 -1.51 14.16 -2.43
N GLY A 98 -1.03 14.10 -1.19
CA GLY A 98 -1.56 14.92 -0.10
C GLY A 98 -1.36 16.42 -0.30
N PHE A 99 -0.36 16.82 -1.09
CA PHE A 99 -0.13 18.23 -1.48
C PHE A 99 -0.87 18.63 -2.76
N PHE A 100 -1.29 17.65 -3.56
CA PHE A 100 -1.98 17.85 -4.84
C PHE A 100 -3.32 17.10 -4.82
N PRO A 101 -4.33 17.62 -4.08
CA PRO A 101 -5.66 17.04 -4.05
C PRO A 101 -6.39 17.20 -5.40
N SER A 102 -7.37 16.34 -5.67
CA SER A 102 -8.24 16.48 -6.85
C SER A 102 -8.94 17.85 -6.86
N PRO A 103 -9.13 18.47 -8.04
CA PRO A 103 -8.78 17.97 -9.39
C PRO A 103 -7.40 18.43 -9.91
N HIS A 104 -6.43 18.73 -9.02
CA HIS A 104 -5.11 19.21 -9.45
C HIS A 104 -4.44 18.20 -10.41
N ALA A 105 -3.86 18.66 -11.54
CA ALA A 105 -3.33 17.77 -12.58
C ALA A 105 -2.28 16.77 -12.03
N LEU A 106 -1.40 17.24 -11.13
CA LEU A 106 -0.41 16.38 -10.48
C LEU A 106 -1.01 15.26 -9.60
N HIS A 107 -2.27 15.38 -9.16
CA HIS A 107 -2.95 14.31 -8.43
C HIS A 107 -2.93 13.00 -9.22
N ASN A 108 -3.32 13.07 -10.50
CA ASN A 108 -3.37 11.91 -11.38
C ASN A 108 -1.97 11.44 -11.77
N VAL A 109 -1.00 12.35 -11.90
CA VAL A 109 0.41 11.98 -12.17
C VAL A 109 0.95 11.12 -11.03
N PHE A 110 0.74 11.54 -9.77
CA PHE A 110 1.16 10.75 -8.61
C PHE A 110 0.30 9.50 -8.42
N GLY A 111 -0.99 9.54 -8.75
CA GLY A 111 -1.84 8.35 -8.80
C GLY A 111 -1.33 7.30 -9.79
N LEU A 112 -0.87 7.71 -10.97
CA LEU A 112 -0.25 6.82 -11.95
C LEU A 112 1.12 6.33 -11.50
N SER A 113 1.94 7.16 -10.85
CA SER A 113 3.26 6.73 -10.36
C SER A 113 3.18 5.66 -9.27
N MET A 114 2.04 5.52 -8.57
CA MET A 114 1.78 4.41 -7.66
C MET A 114 1.82 3.03 -8.33
N ILE A 115 1.65 2.94 -9.65
CA ILE A 115 1.78 1.69 -10.41
C ILE A 115 3.13 1.04 -10.14
N VAL A 116 4.20 1.83 -9.99
CA VAL A 116 5.51 1.30 -9.59
C VAL A 116 5.39 0.53 -8.26
N GLY A 117 4.73 1.10 -7.27
CA GLY A 117 4.53 0.45 -5.98
C GLY A 117 3.66 -0.80 -6.02
N TYR A 118 2.65 -0.81 -6.89
CA TYR A 118 1.75 -1.95 -7.09
C TYR A 118 2.46 -3.20 -7.61
N PHE A 119 3.65 -3.09 -8.20
CA PHE A 119 4.48 -4.23 -8.60
C PHE A 119 5.29 -4.85 -7.45
N SER A 120 5.27 -4.25 -6.26
CA SER A 120 5.99 -4.78 -5.09
C SER A 120 5.67 -6.24 -4.74
N PRO A 121 4.43 -6.78 -4.85
CA PRO A 121 4.17 -8.18 -4.54
C PRO A 121 4.91 -9.13 -5.49
N LEU A 122 5.01 -8.78 -6.77
CA LEU A 122 5.82 -9.54 -7.72
C LEU A 122 7.30 -9.52 -7.32
N MET A 123 7.82 -8.35 -6.94
CA MET A 123 9.22 -8.23 -6.50
C MET A 123 9.48 -9.09 -5.25
N PHE A 124 8.57 -9.08 -4.26
CA PHE A 124 8.67 -9.97 -3.10
C PHE A 124 8.62 -11.45 -3.50
N ALA A 125 7.73 -11.84 -4.40
CA ALA A 125 7.62 -13.21 -4.90
C ALA A 125 8.90 -13.69 -5.61
N LEU A 126 9.58 -12.81 -6.35
CA LEU A 126 10.80 -13.13 -7.08
C LEU A 126 12.02 -13.21 -6.16
N TYR A 127 12.20 -12.20 -5.30
CA TYR A 127 13.45 -12.02 -4.56
C TYR A 127 13.45 -12.64 -3.16
N TRP A 128 12.29 -12.79 -2.51
CA TRP A 128 12.22 -13.22 -1.09
C TRP A 128 11.62 -14.62 -0.90
N LYS A 129 11.14 -15.27 -1.98
CA LYS A 129 10.53 -16.62 -1.95
C LYS A 129 11.39 -17.68 -1.24
N ASN A 130 12.69 -17.69 -1.48
CA ASN A 130 13.59 -18.73 -0.97
C ASN A 130 13.78 -18.61 0.55
N LYS A 131 13.59 -17.42 1.13
CA LYS A 131 13.77 -17.19 2.57
C LYS A 131 12.47 -17.29 3.35
N LEU A 132 11.35 -16.87 2.76
CA LEU A 132 10.05 -16.80 3.44
C LEU A 132 9.09 -17.96 3.10
N GLY A 133 9.50 -18.84 2.19
CA GLY A 133 8.82 -20.10 1.88
C GLY A 133 7.84 -20.03 0.70
N ALA A 134 7.37 -21.20 0.27
CA ALA A 134 6.47 -21.33 -0.89
C ALA A 134 5.09 -20.70 -0.68
N SER A 135 4.57 -20.69 0.55
CA SER A 135 3.30 -20.01 0.88
C SER A 135 3.43 -18.50 0.70
N PHE A 136 4.55 -17.90 1.11
CA PHE A 136 4.83 -16.48 0.89
C PHE A 136 4.83 -16.11 -0.60
N LYS A 137 5.50 -16.92 -1.43
CA LYS A 137 5.47 -16.73 -2.89
C LYS A 137 4.04 -16.77 -3.43
N ARG A 138 3.25 -17.78 -3.06
CA ARG A 138 1.87 -17.95 -3.53
C ARG A 138 0.98 -16.75 -3.18
N ILE A 139 1.03 -16.29 -1.93
CA ILE A 139 0.26 -15.11 -1.49
C ILE A 139 0.71 -13.85 -2.24
N SER A 140 2.01 -13.70 -2.47
CA SER A 140 2.56 -12.54 -3.19
C SER A 140 2.16 -12.50 -4.66
N ILE A 141 2.14 -13.66 -5.33
CA ILE A 141 1.64 -13.78 -6.72
C ILE A 141 0.13 -13.53 -6.77
N LEU A 142 -0.65 -14.08 -5.83
CA LEU A 142 -2.08 -13.82 -5.76
C LEU A 142 -2.37 -12.32 -5.58
N ALA A 143 -1.69 -11.66 -4.64
CA ALA A 143 -1.83 -10.22 -4.42
C ALA A 143 -1.46 -9.41 -5.68
N PHE A 144 -0.39 -9.80 -6.39
CA PHE A 144 -0.02 -9.18 -7.66
C PHE A 144 -1.14 -9.30 -8.70
N ILE A 145 -1.69 -10.51 -8.90
CA ILE A 145 -2.78 -10.74 -9.88
C ILE A 145 -4.00 -9.88 -9.53
N LEU A 146 -4.42 -9.86 -8.26
CA LEU A 146 -5.55 -9.05 -7.80
C LEU A 146 -5.31 -7.55 -8.02
N ILE A 147 -4.08 -7.08 -7.79
CA ILE A 147 -3.70 -5.69 -8.05
C ILE A 147 -3.70 -5.37 -9.54
N ILE A 148 -3.22 -6.26 -10.42
CA ILE A 148 -3.28 -6.04 -11.87
C ILE A 148 -4.73 -5.95 -12.35
N ILE A 149 -5.61 -6.83 -11.86
CA ILE A 149 -7.05 -6.74 -12.12
C ILE A 149 -7.60 -5.40 -11.62
N GLY A 150 -7.25 -5.00 -10.39
CA GLY A 150 -7.66 -3.73 -9.81
C GLY A 150 -7.19 -2.51 -10.62
N ILE A 151 -5.94 -2.50 -11.10
CA ILE A 151 -5.41 -1.43 -11.97
C ILE A 151 -6.19 -1.37 -13.28
N PHE A 152 -6.40 -2.51 -13.93
CA PHE A 152 -7.14 -2.58 -15.19
C PHE A 152 -8.56 -2.03 -15.04
N LEU A 153 -9.30 -2.48 -14.02
CA LEU A 153 -10.65 -2.00 -13.73
C LEU A 153 -10.67 -0.52 -13.32
N ASN A 154 -9.67 -0.05 -12.56
CA ASN A 154 -9.62 1.33 -12.11
C ASN A 154 -9.25 2.32 -13.22
N LEU A 155 -8.50 1.89 -14.24
CA LEU A 155 -8.17 2.70 -15.41
C LEU A 155 -9.24 2.64 -16.51
N THR A 156 -10.17 1.69 -16.41
CA THR A 156 -11.24 1.46 -17.40
C THR A 156 -12.03 2.71 -17.76
N PRO A 157 -12.42 3.62 -16.85
CA PRO A 157 -13.11 4.87 -17.23
C PRO A 157 -12.36 5.72 -18.25
N ALA A 158 -11.03 5.58 -18.35
CA ALA A 158 -10.22 6.33 -19.31
C ALA A 158 -10.14 5.70 -20.72
N PHE A 159 -10.38 4.39 -20.87
CA PHE A 159 -10.19 3.69 -22.16
C PHE A 159 -11.35 2.78 -22.59
N SER A 160 -12.25 2.41 -21.68
CA SER A 160 -13.43 1.57 -21.95
C SER A 160 -14.55 1.84 -20.93
N PRO A 161 -15.14 3.05 -20.92
CA PRO A 161 -16.09 3.47 -19.89
C PRO A 161 -17.39 2.65 -19.85
N THR A 162 -17.63 1.78 -20.83
CA THR A 162 -18.80 0.90 -20.92
C THR A 162 -18.57 -0.51 -20.35
N LEU A 163 -17.34 -0.87 -19.94
CA LEU A 163 -17.03 -2.21 -19.43
C LEU A 163 -17.79 -2.53 -18.14
N TYR A 164 -18.00 -1.54 -17.28
CA TYR A 164 -18.89 -1.61 -16.13
C TYR A 164 -19.51 -0.23 -15.83
N PRO A 165 -20.67 -0.16 -15.16
CA PRO A 165 -21.30 1.12 -14.82
C PRO A 165 -20.41 1.97 -13.91
N LEU A 166 -20.21 3.26 -14.24
CA LEU A 166 -19.38 4.18 -13.44
C LEU A 166 -19.84 4.32 -11.96
N GLU A 167 -21.08 3.93 -11.66
CA GLU A 167 -21.60 3.79 -10.31
C GLU A 167 -20.85 2.79 -9.43
N TYR A 168 -19.97 1.95 -10.00
CA TYR A 168 -19.10 1.04 -9.25
C TYR A 168 -17.65 1.51 -9.17
N TYR A 169 -17.34 2.74 -9.63
CA TYR A 169 -15.95 3.18 -9.70
C TYR A 169 -15.30 3.29 -8.30
N GLY A 170 -16.05 3.76 -7.31
CA GLY A 170 -15.63 3.83 -5.92
C GLY A 170 -15.23 2.49 -5.31
N ILE A 171 -15.99 1.42 -5.57
CA ILE A 171 -15.66 0.08 -5.05
C ILE A 171 -14.48 -0.54 -5.77
N VAL A 172 -14.34 -0.30 -7.08
CA VAL A 172 -13.18 -0.75 -7.87
C VAL A 172 -11.89 -0.11 -7.36
N GLN A 173 -11.90 1.19 -7.12
CA GLN A 173 -10.73 1.89 -6.59
C GLN A 173 -10.35 1.38 -5.18
N ARG A 174 -11.34 1.18 -4.31
CA ARG A 174 -11.12 0.59 -2.97
C ARG A 174 -10.57 -0.82 -3.05
N PHE A 175 -11.07 -1.66 -3.95
CA PHE A 175 -10.56 -3.01 -4.15
C PHE A 175 -9.04 -2.99 -4.44
N LEU A 176 -8.60 -2.13 -5.37
CA LEU A 176 -7.18 -1.97 -5.68
C LEU A 176 -6.38 -1.49 -4.46
N LEU A 177 -6.80 -0.38 -3.84
CA LEU A 177 -6.10 0.23 -2.73
C LEU A 177 -6.03 -0.71 -1.51
N PHE A 178 -7.16 -1.31 -1.13
CA PHE A 178 -7.25 -2.17 0.05
C PHE A 178 -6.46 -3.46 -0.16
N THR A 179 -6.45 -4.03 -1.37
CA THR A 179 -5.61 -5.20 -1.67
C THR A 179 -4.13 -4.87 -1.43
N PHE A 180 -3.66 -3.71 -1.90
CA PHE A 180 -2.27 -3.29 -1.68
C PHE A 180 -1.94 -3.05 -0.21
N TYR A 181 -2.79 -2.33 0.51
CA TYR A 181 -2.58 -2.07 1.95
C TYR A 181 -2.65 -3.34 2.79
N MET A 182 -3.59 -4.25 2.50
CA MET A 182 -3.65 -5.58 3.14
C MET A 182 -2.39 -6.39 2.85
N TYR A 183 -1.84 -6.28 1.64
CA TYR A 183 -0.56 -6.91 1.33
C TYR A 183 0.60 -6.29 2.11
N CYS A 184 0.63 -4.97 2.31
CA CYS A 184 1.61 -4.32 3.18
C CYS A 184 1.52 -4.82 4.63
N ALA A 185 0.31 -5.00 5.16
CA ALA A 185 0.11 -5.60 6.48
C ALA A 185 0.62 -7.05 6.54
N PHE A 186 0.36 -7.85 5.50
CA PHE A 186 0.89 -9.20 5.37
C PHE A 186 2.43 -9.21 5.41
N ILE A 187 3.11 -8.35 4.64
CA ILE A 187 4.57 -8.25 4.65
C ILE A 187 5.09 -7.82 6.03
N SER A 188 4.43 -6.86 6.67
CA SER A 188 4.76 -6.42 8.03
C SER A 188 4.75 -7.60 9.02
N ILE A 189 3.66 -8.37 9.05
CA ILE A 189 3.52 -9.53 9.96
C ILE A 189 4.56 -10.60 9.63
N ARG A 190 4.76 -10.93 8.35
CA ARG A 190 5.71 -11.98 7.94
C ARG A 190 7.16 -11.63 8.29
N THR A 191 7.56 -10.38 8.12
CA THR A 191 8.92 -9.93 8.44
C THR A 191 9.15 -9.84 9.95
N ILE A 192 8.15 -9.44 10.73
CA ILE A 192 8.20 -9.48 12.20
C ILE A 192 8.35 -10.93 12.68
N ASN A 193 7.51 -11.85 12.21
CA ASN A 193 7.58 -13.26 12.66
C ASN A 193 8.92 -13.90 12.28
N SER A 194 9.43 -13.63 11.08
CA SER A 194 10.76 -14.08 10.66
C SER A 194 11.90 -13.46 11.50
N SER A 195 11.70 -12.28 12.07
CA SER A 195 12.68 -11.69 12.99
C SER A 195 12.75 -12.40 14.34
N LEU A 196 11.61 -12.92 14.84
CA LEU A 196 11.51 -13.60 16.14
C LEU A 196 12.08 -15.02 16.11
N THR A 197 11.81 -15.80 15.05
CA THR A 197 12.29 -17.19 14.94
C THR A 197 13.81 -17.34 15.04
N LEU A 198 14.56 -16.27 14.72
CA LEU A 198 16.03 -16.29 14.67
C LEU A 198 16.71 -15.70 15.90
N GLN A 199 15.97 -15.06 16.82
CA GLN A 199 16.51 -14.71 18.14
C GLN A 199 16.55 -15.92 19.08
N GLY A 200 15.83 -17.00 18.77
CA GLY A 200 15.77 -18.23 19.56
C GLY A 200 16.70 -19.36 19.09
N GLN A 201 17.50 -19.17 18.04
CA GLN A 201 18.55 -20.14 17.70
C GLN A 201 19.81 -19.78 18.47
N PRO A 202 20.29 -20.61 19.41
CA PRO A 202 21.57 -20.38 20.05
C PRO A 202 22.65 -20.32 18.96
N GLU A 203 23.57 -19.38 19.08
CA GLU A 203 24.78 -19.37 18.26
C GLU A 203 25.41 -20.74 18.44
N SER A 204 25.31 -21.59 17.40
CA SER A 204 26.09 -22.82 17.35
C SER A 204 27.53 -22.35 17.34
N THR A 205 28.16 -22.41 18.52
CA THR A 205 29.59 -22.20 18.72
C THR A 205 30.31 -23.20 17.83
N ASN A 206 30.65 -22.76 16.61
CA ASN A 206 31.60 -23.46 15.77
C ASN A 206 32.96 -23.29 16.45
N LYS A 207 33.34 -24.32 17.20
CA LYS A 207 34.74 -24.69 17.43
C LYS A 207 35.29 -25.32 16.16
#